data_AF-A0A6B3I1Y7-F1
#
_entry.id   AF-A0A6B3I1Y7-F1
#
_cell.length_a   1.000
_cell.length_b   1.000
_cell.length_c   1.000
_cell.angle_alpha   90.00
_cell.angle_beta   90.00
_cell.angle_gamma   90.00
#
_symmetry.space_group_name_H-M   'P 1'
#
loop_
_entity.id
_entity.type
_entity.pdbx_description
1 polymer ?
#
loop_
_entity_poly.entity_id
_entity_poly.type
_entity_poly.pdbx_seq_one_letter_code
_entity_poly.pdbx_strand_id
1 'polypeptide(L)'
;LTPDGWSFSHFFEGPYLASTELAVRQAEASPTAYQARLLSIPELYMLTLWLHDSTEDDTSDASGGVLAPADVLVPLAPAPPGIAAHRPHRVADLLPVMTLRVAPGPLLSSA
;
A
#
# COMPACT_ATOMS: atom_id res chain seq x y z
N LEU A 1 9.07 42.43 -12.10
CA LEU A 1 8.19 41.54 -12.90
C LEU A 1 8.97 41.09 -14.11
N THR A 2 9.14 39.79 -14.33
CA THR A 2 9.59 39.30 -15.65
C THR A 2 8.40 39.32 -16.63
N PRO A 3 8.62 39.58 -17.94
CA PRO A 3 7.54 39.89 -18.88
C PRO A 3 6.72 38.68 -19.37
N ASP A 4 7.13 37.45 -19.01
CA ASP A 4 6.70 36.24 -19.71
C ASP A 4 5.68 35.35 -18.95
N GLY A 5 5.03 35.86 -17.90
CA GLY A 5 3.86 35.17 -17.32
C GLY A 5 4.12 33.74 -16.84
N TRP A 6 5.23 33.49 -16.15
CA TRP A 6 5.50 32.18 -15.55
C TRP A 6 4.50 31.93 -14.41
N SER A 7 3.56 31.01 -14.63
CA SER A 7 2.72 30.42 -13.59
C SER A 7 3.56 29.42 -12.82
N PHE A 8 3.67 29.57 -11.50
CA PHE A 8 4.18 28.50 -10.65
C PHE A 8 3.23 27.30 -10.77
N SER A 9 3.77 26.12 -11.09
CA SER A 9 3.01 24.87 -10.98
C SER A 9 2.93 24.48 -9.51
N HIS A 10 1.73 24.18 -9.01
CA HIS A 10 1.58 23.54 -7.70
C HIS A 10 2.23 22.15 -7.77
N PHE A 11 3.16 21.88 -6.86
CA PHE A 11 3.57 20.51 -6.58
C PHE A 11 2.41 19.81 -5.86
N PHE A 12 1.74 18.88 -6.55
CA PHE A 12 0.85 17.92 -5.91
C PHE A 12 1.71 16.72 -5.51
N GLU A 13 2.26 16.75 -4.31
CA GLU A 13 2.65 15.51 -3.65
C GLU A 13 1.35 14.81 -3.27
N GLY A 14 1.03 13.70 -3.95
CA GLY A 14 -0.07 12.84 -3.53
C GLY A 14 0.11 12.45 -2.05
N PRO A 15 -0.97 12.19 -1.30
CA PRO A 15 -0.91 12.05 0.17
C PRO A 15 0.00 10.90 0.64
N TYR A 16 0.36 9.98 -0.26
CA TYR A 16 1.18 8.81 0.01
C TYR A 16 2.68 8.98 -0.27
N LEU A 17 3.15 10.09 -0.84
CA LEU A 17 4.54 10.19 -1.31
C LEU A 17 5.56 10.03 -0.17
N ALA A 18 5.45 10.86 0.87
CA ALA A 18 6.32 10.77 2.05
C ALA A 18 6.18 9.42 2.77
N SER A 19 4.96 8.88 2.80
CA SER A 19 4.69 7.56 3.41
C SER A 19 5.37 6.43 2.64
N THR A 20 5.35 6.50 1.31
CA THR A 20 5.97 5.52 0.42
C THR A 20 7.49 5.52 0.60
N GLU A 21 8.10 6.72 0.59
CA GLU A 21 9.54 6.86 0.81
C GLU A 21 9.96 6.28 2.16
N LEU A 22 9.24 6.59 3.23
CA LEU A 22 9.50 6.05 4.56
C LEU A 22 9.41 4.51 4.57
N ALA A 23 8.36 3.95 3.97
CA ALA A 23 8.15 2.50 3.96
C ALA A 23 9.21 1.76 3.14
N VAL A 24 9.64 2.30 2.00
CA VAL A 24 10.72 1.73 1.18
C VAL A 24 12.04 1.75 1.95
N ARG A 25 12.39 2.87 2.59
CA ARG A 25 13.61 2.95 3.42
C ARG A 25 13.60 1.94 4.57
N GLN A 26 12.44 1.69 5.19
CA GLN A 26 12.30 0.66 6.23
C GLN A 26 12.50 -0.75 5.68
N ALA A 27 12.00 -1.02 4.48
CA ALA A 27 12.20 -2.30 3.79
C ALA A 27 13.67 -2.53 3.43
N GLU A 28 14.35 -1.51 2.90
CA GLU A 28 15.79 -1.57 2.56
C GLU A 28 16.69 -1.75 3.79
N ALA A 29 16.26 -1.28 4.96
CA ALA A 29 16.97 -1.50 6.22
C ALA A 29 16.78 -2.91 6.80
N SER A 30 15.85 -3.70 6.26
CA SER A 30 15.61 -5.08 6.70
C SER A 30 16.73 -6.02 6.22
N PRO A 31 17.20 -6.96 7.06
CA PRO A 31 18.21 -7.94 6.66
C PRO A 31 17.69 -8.97 5.64
N THR A 32 16.38 -9.12 5.50
CA THR A 32 15.74 -10.01 4.52
C THR A 32 15.61 -9.29 3.17
N ALA A 33 16.04 -9.95 2.10
CA ALA A 33 15.94 -9.44 0.74
C ALA A 33 14.49 -9.55 0.21
N TYR A 34 13.67 -8.56 0.50
CA TYR A 34 12.31 -8.47 -0.03
C TYR A 34 12.27 -7.71 -1.36
N GLN A 35 11.37 -8.13 -2.25
CA GLN A 35 10.97 -7.35 -3.40
C GLN A 35 9.82 -6.41 -2.97
N ALA A 36 10.13 -5.12 -2.91
CA ALA A 36 9.15 -4.10 -2.53
C ALA A 36 8.26 -3.72 -3.73
N ARG A 37 6.95 -3.85 -3.58
CA ARG A 37 5.92 -3.54 -4.59
C ARG A 37 4.84 -2.64 -3.96
N LEU A 38 4.24 -1.75 -4.73
CA LEU A 38 3.10 -0.96 -4.26
C LEU A 38 1.79 -1.66 -4.62
N LEU A 39 0.95 -1.88 -3.61
CA LEU A 39 -0.40 -2.45 -3.75
C LEU A 39 -1.44 -1.37 -3.50
N SER A 40 -2.26 -1.09 -4.52
CA SER A 40 -3.42 -0.20 -4.41
C SER A 40 -4.66 -0.99 -4.04
N ILE A 41 -5.41 -0.51 -3.04
CA ILE A 41 -6.73 -1.05 -2.66
C ILE A 41 -7.74 0.11 -2.73
N PRO A 42 -8.26 0.43 -3.93
CA PRO A 42 -9.11 1.60 -4.15
C PRO A 42 -10.39 1.59 -3.31
N GLU A 43 -10.98 0.43 -3.05
CA GLU A 43 -12.21 0.26 -2.27
C GLU A 43 -12.04 0.71 -0.81
N LEU A 44 -10.81 0.69 -0.31
CA LEU A 44 -10.45 1.21 1.00
C LEU A 44 -9.75 2.57 0.92
N TYR A 45 -9.62 3.14 -0.29
CA TYR A 45 -8.80 4.31 -0.57
C TYR A 45 -7.39 4.21 0.02
N MET A 46 -6.81 3.02 0.03
CA MET A 46 -5.57 2.71 0.75
C MET A 46 -4.47 2.29 -0.21
N LEU A 47 -3.24 2.75 0.03
CA LEU A 47 -2.03 2.25 -0.60
C LEU A 47 -1.23 1.45 0.44
N THR A 48 -0.60 0.35 0.04
CA THR A 48 0.16 -0.53 0.92
C THR A 48 1.48 -0.92 0.26
N LEU A 49 2.58 -0.89 1.02
CA LEU A 49 3.83 -1.50 0.57
C LEU A 49 3.77 -3.01 0.80
N TRP A 50 3.91 -3.78 -0.26
CA TRP A 50 3.99 -5.23 -0.24
C TRP A 50 5.46 -5.66 -0.34
N LEU A 51 5.91 -6.43 0.64
CA LEU A 51 7.24 -7.01 0.70
C LEU A 51 7.12 -8.51 0.46
N HIS A 52 7.42 -8.91 -0.77
CA HIS A 52 7.41 -10.30 -1.21
C HIS A 52 8.81 -10.91 -1.05
N ASP A 53 8.91 -12.16 -0.61
CA ASP A 53 10.20 -12.82 -0.47
C ASP A 53 10.82 -13.08 -1.84
N SER A 54 11.98 -12.46 -2.12
CA SER A 54 12.64 -12.57 -3.43
C SER A 54 13.32 -13.92 -3.66
N THR A 55 13.32 -14.81 -2.65
CA THR A 55 13.91 -16.16 -2.78
C THR A 55 13.00 -17.14 -3.50
N GLU A 56 11.71 -16.82 -3.64
CA GLU A 56 10.83 -17.50 -4.57
C GLU A 56 11.14 -16.95 -5.97
N ASP A 57 11.64 -17.82 -6.84
CA ASP A 57 12.20 -17.54 -8.18
C ASP A 57 11.12 -17.09 -9.18
N ASP A 58 10.31 -16.10 -8.81
CA ASP A 58 9.27 -15.51 -9.64
C ASP A 58 9.82 -14.27 -10.35
N THR A 59 10.62 -14.54 -11.38
CA THR A 59 11.03 -13.54 -12.37
C THR A 59 9.87 -13.11 -13.28
N SER A 60 8.65 -13.60 -13.04
CA SER A 60 7.47 -13.23 -13.80
C SER A 60 6.80 -11.98 -13.21
N ASP A 61 6.64 -10.98 -14.08
CA ASP A 61 5.90 -9.72 -13.91
C ASP A 61 5.92 -9.05 -12.52
N ALA A 62 6.73 -7.99 -12.38
CA ALA A 62 6.69 -7.11 -11.20
C ALA A 62 5.30 -6.48 -10.92
N SER A 63 4.39 -6.54 -11.90
CA SER A 63 3.03 -6.00 -11.86
C SER A 63 1.97 -7.04 -11.47
N GLY A 64 2.31 -8.33 -11.49
CA GLY A 64 1.37 -9.43 -11.25
C GLY A 64 1.94 -10.40 -10.24
N GLY A 65 1.23 -10.65 -9.14
CA GLY A 65 1.61 -11.68 -8.19
C GLY A 65 0.51 -11.93 -7.17
N VAL A 66 0.45 -13.16 -6.68
CA VAL A 66 -0.50 -13.55 -5.65
C VAL A 66 0.11 -13.23 -4.29
N LEU A 67 -0.66 -12.59 -3.41
CA LEU A 67 -0.23 -12.34 -2.04
C LEU A 67 -0.01 -13.68 -1.32
N ALA A 68 1.25 -14.04 -1.07
CA ALA A 68 1.57 -15.23 -0.31
C ALA A 68 1.22 -14.97 1.16
N PRO A 69 0.70 -15.96 1.92
CA PRO A 69 0.33 -15.75 3.32
C PRO A 69 1.47 -15.25 4.21
N ALA A 70 2.70 -15.61 3.86
CA ALA A 70 3.91 -15.20 4.55
C ALA A 70 4.39 -13.79 4.14
N ASP A 71 3.91 -13.20 3.06
CA ASP A 71 4.33 -11.87 2.66
C ASP A 71 3.97 -10.82 3.72
N VAL A 72 4.69 -9.70 3.68
CA VAL A 72 4.46 -8.58 4.59
C VAL A 72 3.79 -7.43 3.86
N LEU A 73 2.75 -6.87 4.48
CA LEU A 73 2.05 -5.68 4.05
C LEU A 73 2.28 -4.56 5.06
N VAL A 74 2.64 -3.37 4.58
CA VAL A 74 2.81 -2.15 5.38
C VAL A 74 1.84 -1.09 4.85
N PRO A 75 0.68 -0.89 5.49
CA PRO A 75 -0.28 0.14 5.08
C PRO A 75 0.35 1.53 5.13
N LEU A 76 0.16 2.33 4.10
CA LEU A 76 0.69 3.70 4.02
C LEU A 76 -0.29 4.69 4.63
N ALA A 77 0.22 5.82 5.13
CA ALA A 77 -0.62 6.91 5.60
C ALA A 77 -1.11 7.76 4.41
N PRO A 78 -2.39 8.16 4.38
CA PRO A 78 -3.44 7.83 5.34
C PRO A 78 -3.96 6.37 5.21
N ALA A 79 -4.14 5.68 6.35
CA ALA A 79 -4.75 4.35 6.39
C ALA A 79 -6.21 4.43 6.88
N PRO A 80 -7.09 3.50 6.47
CA PRO A 80 -8.47 3.44 6.95
C PRO A 80 -8.57 3.25 8.46
N PRO A 81 -9.66 3.71 9.11
CA PRO A 81 -9.87 3.50 10.54
C PRO A 81 -9.73 2.03 10.95
N GLY A 82 -8.94 1.76 11.99
CA GLY A 82 -8.69 0.39 12.47
C GLY A 82 -7.65 -0.40 11.66
N ILE A 83 -6.96 0.23 10.71
CA ILE A 83 -5.72 -0.28 10.10
C ILE A 83 -4.60 0.69 10.48
N ALA A 84 -3.53 0.19 11.10
CA ALA A 84 -2.43 1.02 11.54
C ALA A 84 -1.47 1.30 10.38
N ALA A 85 -1.30 2.58 10.02
CA ALA A 85 -0.30 3.00 9.04
C ALA A 85 1.12 2.72 9.54
N HIS A 86 2.03 2.45 8.61
CA HIS A 86 3.47 2.17 8.83
C HIS A 86 3.77 0.97 9.74
N ARG A 87 2.76 0.14 10.03
CA ARG A 87 2.94 -1.08 10.81
C ARG A 87 3.03 -2.27 9.86
N PRO A 88 4.09 -3.09 9.95
CA PRO A 88 4.15 -4.35 9.22
C PRO A 88 3.10 -5.35 9.72
N HIS A 89 2.41 -5.99 8.79
CA HIS A 89 1.45 -7.06 9.01
C HIS A 89 1.75 -8.23 8.07
N ARG A 90 1.58 -9.48 8.51
CA ARG A 90 1.57 -10.60 7.55
C ARG A 90 0.29 -10.54 6.73
N VAL A 91 0.36 -10.96 5.46
CA VAL A 91 -0.84 -11.09 4.60
C VAL A 91 -1.91 -11.92 5.29
N ALA A 92 -1.54 -13.04 5.91
CA ALA A 92 -2.48 -13.92 6.61
C ALA A 92 -3.31 -13.22 7.69
N ASP A 93 -2.75 -12.18 8.33
CA ASP A 93 -3.42 -11.46 9.42
C ASP A 93 -4.26 -10.27 8.90
N LEU A 94 -3.76 -9.57 7.88
CA LEU A 94 -4.38 -8.33 7.40
C LEU A 94 -5.45 -8.58 6.32
N LEU A 95 -5.25 -9.58 5.47
CA LEU A 95 -6.14 -9.87 4.34
C LEU A 95 -7.60 -10.11 4.79
N PRO A 96 -7.90 -10.89 5.85
CA PRO A 96 -9.28 -11.07 6.32
C PRO A 96 -9.95 -9.76 6.74
N VAL A 97 -9.19 -8.85 7.36
CA VAL A 97 -9.68 -7.54 7.80
C VAL A 97 -10.02 -6.65 6.60
N MET A 98 -9.18 -6.68 5.56
CA MET A 98 -9.44 -5.95 4.31
C MET A 98 -10.66 -6.52 3.58
N THR A 99 -10.73 -7.84 3.43
CA THR A 99 -11.86 -8.53 2.77
C THR A 99 -13.17 -8.22 3.47
N LEU A 100 -13.22 -8.23 4.81
CA LEU A 100 -14.42 -7.89 5.57
C LEU A 100 -14.92 -6.47 5.30
N ARG A 101 -14.02 -5.52 5.07
CA ARG A 101 -14.38 -4.10 4.81
C ARG A 101 -14.75 -3.83 3.36
N VAL A 102 -14.19 -4.58 2.42
CA VAL A 102 -14.50 -4.46 0.99
C VAL A 102 -15.80 -5.17 0.64
N ALA A 103 -16.13 -6.26 1.35
CA ALA A 103 -17.38 -6.97 1.12
C ALA A 103 -18.59 -6.05 1.37
N PRO A 104 -19.60 -6.02 0.47
CA PRO A 104 -20.82 -5.26 0.71
C PRO A 104 -21.47 -5.76 2.00
N GLY A 105 -21.67 -4.85 2.96
CA GLY A 105 -22.40 -5.16 4.18
C GLY A 105 -23.81 -5.67 3.86
N PRO A 106 -24.42 -6.50 4.72
CA PRO A 106 -25.79 -6.95 4.52
C PRO A 106 -26.69 -5.73 4.38
N LEU A 107 -27.37 -5.62 3.23
CA LEU A 107 -28.38 -4.60 3.01
C LEU A 107 -29.47 -4.80 4.07
N LEU A 108 -29.53 -3.90 5.04
CA LEU A 108 -30.67 -3.78 5.93
C LEU A 108 -31.87 -3.42 5.06
N SER A 109 -32.64 -4.43 4.65
CA SER A 109 -33.93 -4.22 3.99
C SER A 109 -34.82 -3.49 4.99
N SER A 110 -35.04 -2.19 4.78
CA SER A 110 -36.15 -1.50 5.45
C SER A 110 -37.44 -2.22 5.07
N ALA A 111 -38.16 -2.67 6.09
CA ALA A 111 -39.53 -3.14 5.99
C ALA A 111 -40.49 -1.96 5.87
#